data_AF-A0A356QNY3-F1
#
_entry.id   AF-A0A356QNY3-F1
#
_cell.length_a   1.000
_cell.length_b   1.000
_cell.length_c   1.000
_cell.angle_alpha   90.00
_cell.angle_beta   90.00
_cell.angle_gamma   90.00
#
_symmetry.space_group_name_H-M   'P 1'
#
loop_
_entity.id
_entity.type
_entity.pdbx_description
1 polymer ?
#
loop_
_entity_poly.entity_id
_entity_poly.type
_entity_poly.pdbx_seq_one_letter_code
_entity_poly.pdbx_strand_id
1 'polypeptide(L)'
;MIKLHELWKPLNASPAKQRGRERFNGNKYGMFIHWGLYSQCGGVWKGERMEEGGTGPKVAEWIMRRKEIPRAEYATLAKTFDPAKFDADEWVSIAKAAGMKYMVITSKHHDGFALFDSEVSDFNVVKATPFRRDIIRELEQACERGGIA
;
A
#
# COMPACT_ATOMS: atom_id res chain seq x y z
N MET A 1 -29.02 -11.03 -6.58
CA MET A 1 -28.45 -10.73 -5.25
C MET A 1 -28.63 -11.86 -4.23
N ILE A 2 -29.80 -12.50 -4.12
CA ILE A 2 -30.10 -13.53 -3.11
C ILE A 2 -29.15 -14.74 -3.15
N LYS A 3 -28.79 -15.25 -4.35
CA LYS A 3 -27.91 -16.42 -4.50
C LYS A 3 -26.50 -16.23 -3.92
N LEU A 4 -25.92 -15.03 -4.05
CA LEU A 4 -24.59 -14.73 -3.49
C LEU A 4 -24.64 -14.59 -1.96
N HIS A 5 -25.77 -14.11 -1.42
CA HIS A 5 -25.95 -14.01 0.02
C HIS A 5 -25.99 -15.39 0.68
N GLU A 6 -26.70 -16.35 0.08
CA GLU A 6 -26.76 -17.73 0.58
C GLU A 6 -25.41 -18.45 0.50
N LEU A 7 -24.57 -18.13 -0.49
CA LEU A 7 -23.19 -18.64 -0.56
C LEU A 7 -22.26 -17.96 0.45
N TRP A 8 -22.47 -16.67 0.71
CA TRP A 8 -21.63 -15.90 1.64
C TRP A 8 -21.85 -16.32 3.10
N LYS A 9 -23.08 -16.62 3.51
CA LYS A 9 -23.40 -17.03 4.89
C LYS A 9 -22.49 -18.15 5.43
N PRO A 10 -22.41 -19.33 4.78
CA PRO A 10 -21.56 -20.42 5.28
C PRO A 10 -20.05 -20.08 5.21
N LEU A 11 -19.60 -19.35 4.19
CA LEU A 11 -18.21 -18.90 4.10
C LEU A 11 -17.86 -17.95 5.25
N ASN A 12 -18.75 -17.00 5.56
CA ASN A 12 -18.57 -16.05 6.63
C ASN A 12 -18.64 -16.73 8.02
N ALA A 13 -19.47 -17.77 8.17
CA ALA A 13 -19.57 -18.58 9.38
C ALA A 13 -18.45 -19.65 9.51
N SER A 14 -17.62 -19.84 8.48
CA SER A 14 -16.61 -20.90 8.48
C SER A 14 -15.60 -20.77 9.64
N PRO A 15 -15.10 -21.90 10.20
CA PRO A 15 -14.13 -21.86 11.29
C PRO A 15 -12.87 -21.05 10.97
N ALA A 16 -12.38 -21.10 9.72
CA ALA A 16 -11.22 -20.32 9.28
C ALA A 16 -11.49 -18.81 9.33
N LYS A 17 -12.67 -18.36 8.89
CA LYS A 17 -13.06 -16.95 8.95
C LYS A 17 -13.22 -16.48 10.40
N GLN A 18 -13.79 -17.30 11.27
CA GLN A 18 -13.94 -16.96 12.69
C GLN A 18 -12.59 -16.85 13.39
N ARG A 19 -11.66 -17.80 13.20
CA ARG A 19 -10.29 -17.69 13.73
C ARG A 19 -9.56 -16.43 13.26
N GLY A 20 -9.66 -16.10 11.97
CA GLY A 20 -9.07 -14.88 11.44
C GLY A 20 -9.67 -13.61 12.05
N ARG A 21 -10.99 -13.59 12.26
CA ARG A 21 -11.71 -12.49 12.91
C ARG A 21 -11.30 -12.35 14.37
N GLU A 22 -11.22 -13.44 15.12
CA GLU A 22 -10.78 -13.45 16.52
C GLU A 22 -9.34 -12.94 16.65
N ARG A 23 -8.43 -13.42 15.80
CA ARG A 23 -7.04 -12.94 15.73
C ARG A 23 -6.99 -11.43 15.47
N PHE A 24 -7.68 -10.95 14.43
CA PHE A 24 -7.72 -9.53 14.10
C PHE A 24 -8.32 -8.70 15.25
N ASN A 25 -9.41 -9.17 15.85
CA ASN A 25 -10.03 -8.52 16.99
C ASN A 25 -9.11 -8.51 18.23
N GLY A 26 -8.26 -9.52 18.41
CA GLY A 26 -7.27 -9.60 19.49
C GLY A 26 -6.08 -8.67 19.29
N ASN A 27 -5.71 -8.36 18.05
CA ASN A 27 -4.58 -7.49 17.72
C ASN A 27 -4.79 -6.03 18.16
N LYS A 28 -6.03 -5.51 18.08
CA LYS A 28 -6.48 -4.16 18.49
C LYS A 28 -5.83 -2.96 17.79
N TYR A 29 -4.49 -2.89 17.76
CA TYR A 29 -3.71 -1.74 17.33
C TYR A 29 -2.73 -2.13 16.23
N GLY A 30 -2.67 -1.34 15.16
CA GLY A 30 -1.86 -1.65 13.98
C GLY A 30 -1.45 -0.40 13.21
N MET A 31 -0.49 -0.60 12.31
CA MET A 31 0.04 0.42 11.41
C MET A 31 -0.68 0.34 10.07
N PHE A 32 -1.01 1.50 9.48
CA PHE A 32 -1.38 1.56 8.07
C PHE A 32 -0.40 2.46 7.31
N ILE A 33 0.22 1.91 6.27
CA ILE A 33 1.22 2.58 5.44
C ILE A 33 0.62 2.84 4.06
N HIS A 34 0.52 4.12 3.69
CA HIS A 34 0.29 4.55 2.32
C HIS A 34 1.62 4.96 1.71
N TRP A 35 2.09 4.15 0.77
CA TRP A 35 3.32 4.42 0.06
C TRP A 35 3.21 4.06 -1.42
N GLY A 36 3.84 4.85 -2.28
CA GLY A 36 3.79 4.72 -3.73
C GLY A 36 4.42 5.92 -4.43
N LEU A 37 4.24 6.04 -5.74
CA LEU A 37 4.84 7.13 -6.54
C LEU A 37 4.41 8.52 -6.05
N TYR A 38 3.17 8.65 -5.56
CA TYR A 38 2.64 9.89 -4.99
C TYR A 38 3.47 10.42 -3.82
N SER A 39 4.21 9.56 -3.12
CA SER A 39 5.11 9.98 -2.04
C SER A 39 6.29 10.81 -2.54
N GLN A 40 6.72 10.65 -3.80
CA GLN A 40 7.74 11.52 -4.41
C GLN A 40 7.21 12.94 -4.63
N CYS A 41 5.92 13.07 -4.94
CA CYS A 41 5.29 14.37 -5.16
C CYS A 41 5.03 15.12 -3.85
N GLY A 42 4.71 14.39 -2.76
CA GLY A 42 4.45 15.01 -1.45
C GLY A 42 3.31 16.03 -1.46
N GLY A 43 2.33 15.89 -2.37
CA GLY A 43 1.24 16.86 -2.54
C GLY A 43 1.58 18.06 -3.43
N VAL A 44 2.75 18.10 -4.08
CA VAL A 44 3.15 19.16 -5.02
C VAL A 44 3.36 18.59 -6.42
N TRP A 45 2.81 19.25 -7.43
CA TRP A 45 3.02 18.89 -8.84
C TRP A 45 3.43 20.12 -9.63
N LYS A 46 4.61 20.08 -10.27
CA LYS A 46 5.16 21.19 -11.07
C LYS A 46 5.15 22.56 -10.35
N GLY A 47 5.46 22.55 -9.06
CA GLY A 47 5.51 23.75 -8.22
C GLY A 47 4.18 24.18 -7.62
N GLU A 48 3.06 23.57 -8.04
CA GLU A 48 1.74 23.88 -7.49
C GLU A 48 1.33 22.88 -6.42
N ARG A 49 0.79 23.40 -5.32
CA ARG A 49 0.27 22.56 -4.24
C ARG A 49 -1.05 21.92 -4.63
N MET A 50 -1.33 20.71 -4.16
CA MET A 50 -2.59 19.98 -4.43
C MET A 50 -3.84 20.72 -3.93
N GLU A 51 -3.67 21.55 -2.89
CA GLU A 51 -4.72 22.39 -2.31
C GLU A 51 -5.12 23.54 -3.24
N GLU A 52 -4.23 23.94 -4.15
CA GLU A 52 -4.41 25.03 -5.12
C GLU A 52 -5.09 24.47 -6.39
N GLY A 53 -6.40 24.68 -6.52
CA GLY A 53 -7.17 24.23 -7.69
C GLY A 53 -7.39 22.72 -7.74
N GLY A 54 -7.98 22.24 -8.85
CA GLY A 54 -8.22 20.82 -9.08
C GLY A 54 -9.52 20.24 -8.50
N THR A 55 -9.78 18.96 -8.78
CA THR A 55 -11.01 18.24 -8.37
C THR A 55 -10.71 16.98 -7.55
N GLY A 56 -11.64 16.54 -6.70
CA GLY A 56 -11.44 15.33 -5.87
C GLY A 56 -10.70 15.59 -4.54
N PRO A 57 -10.26 14.52 -3.85
CA PRO A 57 -9.75 14.60 -2.48
C PRO A 57 -8.48 15.46 -2.32
N LYS A 58 -8.33 16.11 -1.16
CA LYS A 58 -7.18 16.97 -0.81
C LYS A 58 -6.16 16.20 0.06
N VAL A 59 -5.73 15.06 -0.43
CA VAL A 59 -4.80 14.14 0.23
C VAL A 59 -3.78 13.67 -0.81
N ALA A 60 -2.51 13.55 -0.41
CA ALA A 60 -1.38 13.51 -1.36
C ALA A 60 -1.41 12.30 -2.29
N GLU A 61 -1.96 11.17 -1.86
CA GLU A 61 -2.12 9.95 -2.66
C GLU A 61 -3.13 10.10 -3.81
N TRP A 62 -3.94 11.17 -3.78
CA TRP A 62 -4.87 11.54 -4.85
C TRP A 62 -4.32 12.61 -5.80
N ILE A 63 -3.04 13.00 -5.69
CA ILE A 63 -2.46 14.10 -6.48
C ILE A 63 -2.67 13.94 -8.00
N MET A 64 -2.59 12.69 -8.49
CA MET A 64 -2.87 12.37 -9.90
C MET A 64 -4.26 12.82 -10.34
N ARG A 65 -5.30 12.53 -9.53
CA ARG A 65 -6.67 12.99 -9.81
C ARG A 65 -6.80 14.49 -9.55
N ARG A 66 -6.23 14.96 -8.44
CA ARG A 66 -6.38 16.35 -7.98
C ARG A 66 -5.87 17.34 -9.01
N LYS A 67 -4.69 17.07 -9.56
CA LYS A 67 -4.04 17.90 -10.59
C LYS A 67 -4.30 17.42 -12.02
N GLU A 68 -5.24 16.47 -12.19
CA GLU A 68 -5.65 15.93 -13.49
C GLU A 68 -4.46 15.49 -14.36
N ILE A 69 -3.46 14.89 -13.69
CA ILE A 69 -2.20 14.49 -14.31
C ILE A 69 -2.47 13.34 -15.27
N PRO A 70 -2.09 13.46 -16.56
CA PRO A 70 -2.21 12.37 -17.51
C PRO A 70 -1.49 11.10 -17.03
N ARG A 71 -2.11 9.92 -17.22
CA ARG A 71 -1.54 8.63 -16.78
C ARG A 71 -0.11 8.40 -17.25
N ALA A 72 0.16 8.68 -18.53
CA ALA A 72 1.49 8.49 -19.10
C ALA A 72 2.54 9.41 -18.46
N GLU A 73 2.14 10.63 -18.10
CA GLU A 73 3.02 11.58 -17.41
C GLU A 73 3.30 11.15 -15.98
N TYR A 74 2.25 10.80 -15.22
CA TYR A 74 2.38 10.30 -13.85
C TYR A 74 3.25 9.04 -13.78
N ALA A 75 3.08 8.12 -14.73
CA ALA A 75 3.86 6.88 -14.79
C ALA A 75 5.38 7.11 -14.93
N THR A 76 5.82 8.30 -15.38
CA THR A 76 7.25 8.62 -15.47
C THR A 76 7.93 8.73 -14.11
N LEU A 77 7.17 8.96 -13.02
CA LEU A 77 7.70 8.98 -11.65
C LEU A 77 8.42 7.67 -11.28
N ALA A 78 7.96 6.53 -11.81
CA ALA A 78 8.58 5.23 -11.57
C ALA A 78 10.07 5.20 -11.98
N LYS A 79 10.45 5.97 -13.01
CA LYS A 79 11.84 6.02 -13.50
C LYS A 79 12.84 6.57 -12.46
N THR A 80 12.35 7.31 -11.47
CA THR A 80 13.18 7.92 -10.41
C THR A 80 12.78 7.45 -9.01
N PHE A 81 11.85 6.50 -8.90
CA PHE A 81 11.44 5.94 -7.62
C PHE A 81 12.52 4.98 -7.12
N ASP A 82 13.39 5.46 -6.25
CA ASP A 82 14.48 4.69 -5.65
C ASP A 82 14.57 4.91 -4.13
N PRO A 83 13.80 4.16 -3.33
CA PRO A 83 13.84 4.29 -1.88
C PRO A 83 15.06 3.59 -1.30
N ALA A 84 16.25 4.12 -1.58
CA ALA A 84 17.54 3.52 -1.19
C ALA A 84 17.72 3.30 0.32
N LYS A 85 16.95 4.01 1.16
CA LYS A 85 16.95 3.87 2.63
C LYS A 85 15.87 2.92 3.16
N PHE A 86 15.13 2.24 2.29
CA PHE A 86 14.11 1.30 2.73
C PHE A 86 14.72 0.04 3.35
N ASP A 87 14.32 -0.20 4.60
CA ASP A 87 14.62 -1.38 5.39
C ASP A 87 13.32 -1.89 6.04
N ALA A 88 12.92 -3.11 5.67
CA ALA A 88 11.71 -3.73 6.18
C ALA A 88 11.82 -4.09 7.67
N ASP A 89 12.99 -4.52 8.14
CA ASP A 89 13.21 -4.86 9.55
C ASP A 89 13.17 -3.61 10.43
N GLU A 90 13.66 -2.47 9.93
CA GLU A 90 13.53 -1.18 10.62
C GLU A 90 12.06 -0.81 10.83
N TRP A 91 11.23 -0.90 9.79
CA TRP A 91 9.81 -0.56 9.87
C TRP A 91 9.06 -1.47 10.85
N VAL A 92 9.34 -2.77 10.81
CA VAL A 92 8.77 -3.75 11.75
C VAL A 92 9.24 -3.47 13.18
N SER A 93 10.51 -3.11 13.37
CA SER A 93 11.05 -2.70 14.68
C SER A 93 10.31 -1.49 15.24
N ILE A 94 10.06 -0.46 14.41
CA ILE A 94 9.27 0.72 14.79
C ILE A 94 7.84 0.33 15.20
N ALA A 95 7.16 -0.50 14.41
CA ALA A 95 5.81 -0.96 14.74
C ALA A 95 5.77 -1.72 16.08
N LYS A 96 6.75 -2.60 16.32
CA LYS A 96 6.88 -3.34 17.58
C LYS A 96 7.15 -2.41 18.76
N ALA A 97 8.08 -1.47 18.60
CA ALA A 97 8.41 -0.49 19.64
C ALA A 97 7.20 0.39 20.00
N ALA A 98 6.35 0.70 19.02
CA ALA A 98 5.09 1.40 19.23
C ALA A 98 3.98 0.53 19.85
N GLY A 99 4.20 -0.77 20.04
CA GLY A 99 3.22 -1.71 20.61
C GLY A 99 2.16 -2.22 19.62
N MET A 100 2.33 -1.98 18.31
CA MET A 100 1.42 -2.44 17.28
C MET A 100 1.51 -3.96 17.10
N LYS A 101 0.41 -4.58 16.65
CA LYS A 101 0.27 -6.04 16.49
C LYS A 101 0.13 -6.48 15.04
N TYR A 102 -0.16 -5.55 14.14
CA TYR A 102 -0.27 -5.83 12.72
C TYR A 102 0.13 -4.62 11.89
N MET A 103 0.51 -4.88 10.64
CA MET A 103 0.82 -3.85 9.66
C MET A 103 -0.01 -4.08 8.39
N VAL A 104 -0.56 -3.00 7.85
CA VAL A 104 -1.20 -2.98 6.53
C VAL A 104 -0.43 -1.98 5.67
N ILE A 105 -0.12 -2.38 4.45
CA ILE A 105 0.51 -1.51 3.46
C ILE A 105 -0.28 -1.56 2.15
N THR A 106 -0.37 -0.43 1.46
CA THR A 106 -0.95 -0.36 0.12
C THR A 106 -0.11 -1.18 -0.87
N SER A 107 -0.47 -2.44 -1.11
CA SER A 107 0.17 -3.27 -2.16
C SER A 107 0.04 -2.66 -3.55
N LYS A 108 -1.07 -1.98 -3.78
CA LYS A 108 -1.35 -1.11 -4.93
C LYS A 108 -2.41 -0.09 -4.52
N HIS A 109 -2.20 1.19 -4.80
CA HIS A 109 -3.20 2.23 -4.57
C HIS A 109 -4.04 2.52 -5.84
N HIS A 110 -4.82 3.60 -5.84
CA HIS A 110 -5.68 3.98 -6.96
C HIS A 110 -4.91 4.44 -8.22
N ASP A 111 -3.64 4.83 -8.07
CA ASP A 111 -2.76 5.18 -9.20
C ASP A 111 -2.31 3.96 -10.01
N GLY A 112 -2.50 2.76 -9.46
CA GLY A 112 -2.24 1.49 -10.12
C GLY A 112 -0.80 1.00 -10.03
N PHE A 113 0.10 1.72 -9.35
CA PHE A 113 1.49 1.28 -9.16
C PHE A 113 1.57 0.21 -8.08
N ALA A 114 2.11 -0.96 -8.42
CA ALA A 114 2.24 -2.07 -7.48
C ALA A 114 3.60 -2.06 -6.76
N LEU A 115 3.59 -2.31 -5.44
CA LEU A 115 4.80 -2.42 -4.61
C LEU A 115 5.39 -3.85 -4.55
N PHE A 116 4.91 -4.75 -5.41
CA PHE A 116 5.34 -6.15 -5.52
C PHE A 116 5.63 -6.52 -6.97
N ASP A 117 6.32 -7.62 -7.23
CA ASP A 117 6.56 -8.10 -8.60
C ASP A 117 5.28 -8.68 -9.21
N SER A 118 4.51 -7.83 -9.89
CA SER A 118 3.25 -8.22 -10.50
C SER A 118 3.48 -9.02 -11.80
N GLU A 119 2.81 -10.16 -11.90
CA GLU A 119 2.80 -11.00 -13.11
C GLU A 119 1.94 -10.43 -14.24
N VAL A 120 1.01 -9.51 -13.94
CA VAL A 120 -0.01 -9.04 -14.89
C VAL A 120 0.20 -7.61 -15.38
N SER A 121 1.18 -6.89 -14.83
CA SER A 121 1.51 -5.51 -15.22
C SER A 121 2.95 -5.18 -14.91
N ASP A 122 3.64 -4.56 -15.87
CA ASP A 122 5.01 -4.08 -15.68
C ASP A 122 5.09 -2.75 -14.91
N PHE A 123 3.94 -2.11 -14.64
CA PHE A 123 3.88 -0.90 -13.80
C PHE A 123 3.95 -1.26 -12.31
N ASN A 124 5.12 -1.74 -11.90
CA ASN A 124 5.40 -2.19 -10.55
C ASN A 124 6.83 -1.84 -10.12
N VAL A 125 7.10 -1.90 -8.82
CA VAL A 125 8.39 -1.49 -8.24
C VAL A 125 9.58 -2.29 -8.78
N VAL A 126 9.41 -3.57 -9.08
CA VAL A 126 10.52 -4.43 -9.53
C VAL A 126 10.90 -4.13 -10.97
N LYS A 127 9.91 -3.91 -11.85
CA LYS A 127 10.13 -3.79 -13.30
C LYS A 127 10.24 -2.34 -13.80
N ALA A 128 9.51 -1.41 -13.18
CA ALA A 128 9.42 -0.02 -13.68
C ALA A 128 10.37 0.97 -12.99
N THR A 129 11.16 0.52 -12.01
CA THR A 129 11.99 1.41 -11.19
C THR A 129 13.46 0.97 -11.11
N PRO A 130 14.39 1.86 -10.76
CA PRO A 130 15.77 1.49 -10.43
C PRO A 130 15.88 0.64 -9.15
N PHE A 131 14.88 0.65 -8.26
CA PHE A 131 14.94 -0.04 -6.97
C PHE A 131 14.98 -1.58 -7.08
N ARG A 132 14.19 -2.14 -8.02
CA ARG A 132 14.18 -3.58 -8.39
C ARG A 132 14.02 -4.60 -7.25
N ARG A 133 13.48 -4.17 -6.11
CA ARG A 133 13.23 -4.99 -4.91
C ARG A 133 11.73 -5.10 -4.65
N ASP A 134 11.27 -6.28 -4.22
CA ASP A 134 9.87 -6.52 -3.87
C ASP A 134 9.60 -6.10 -2.42
N ILE A 135 9.03 -4.90 -2.25
CA ILE A 135 8.76 -4.29 -0.94
C ILE A 135 7.79 -5.13 -0.12
N ILE A 136 6.74 -5.67 -0.76
CA ILE A 136 5.72 -6.45 -0.06
C ILE A 136 6.31 -7.77 0.44
N ARG A 137 7.13 -8.43 -0.37
CA ARG A 137 7.84 -9.66 0.03
C ARG A 137 8.82 -9.41 1.17
N GLU A 138 9.59 -8.33 1.10
CA GLU A 138 10.53 -7.97 2.18
C GLU A 138 9.80 -7.67 3.50
N LEU A 139 8.68 -6.93 3.46
CA LEU A 139 7.86 -6.65 4.64
C LEU A 139 7.16 -7.89 5.19
N GLU A 140 6.63 -8.77 4.34
CA GLU A 140 6.07 -10.06 4.76
C GLU A 140 7.10 -10.83 5.59
N GLN A 141 8.31 -11.02 5.06
CA GLN A 141 9.37 -11.77 5.72
C GLN A 141 9.83 -11.09 7.02
N ALA A 142 9.92 -9.76 7.05
CA ALA A 142 10.26 -9.01 8.25
C ALA A 142 9.17 -9.12 9.32
N CYS A 143 7.89 -9.06 8.93
CA CYS A 143 6.75 -9.26 9.84
C CYS A 143 6.75 -10.67 10.45
N GLU A 144 7.01 -11.71 9.64
CA GLU A 144 7.16 -13.09 10.12
C GLU A 144 8.27 -13.22 11.16
N ARG A 145 9.46 -12.66 10.90
CA ARG A 145 10.56 -12.62 11.89
C ARG A 145 10.20 -11.80 13.13
N GLY A 146 9.49 -10.70 12.93
CA GLY A 146 9.13 -9.73 13.96
C GLY A 146 7.98 -10.18 14.86
N GLY A 147 7.19 -11.17 14.46
CA GLY A 147 5.94 -11.53 15.14
C GLY A 147 4.87 -10.44 15.00
N ILE A 148 4.84 -9.75 13.86
CA ILE A 148 3.81 -8.78 13.49
C ILE A 148 2.90 -9.44 12.44
N ALA A 149 1.58 -9.27 12.61
CA ALA A 149 0.57 -9.86 11.73
C ALA A 149 0.26 -9.03 10.48
#